data_AF-A0A7Y8HPU4-F1
#
_entry.id   AF-A0A7Y8HPU4-F1
#
_cell.length_a   1.000
_cell.length_b   1.000
_cell.length_c   1.000
_cell.angle_alpha   90.00
_cell.angle_beta   90.00
_cell.angle_gamma   90.00
#
_symmetry.space_group_name_H-M   'P 1'
#
loop_
_entity.id
_entity.type
_entity.pdbx_description
1 polymer ?
#
loop_
_entity_poly.entity_id
_entity_poly.type
_entity_poly.pdbx_seq_one_letter_code
_entity_poly.pdbx_strand_id
1 'polypeptide(L)'
;MKWLYLDSIEAGRGVSEVANNRETKTADRADVVHALAETHVELVLIHPFRDGNGRLARMLSSLMVLQAGLPLLDFGIMAGTGKTASIAAIQAGLDKHYAPMERLFGKVIEQSLSPS
;
A
#
# COMPACT_ATOMS: atom_id res chain seq x y z
N MET A 1 5.34 -5.28 -18.22
CA MET A 1 4.96 -4.04 -17.52
C MET A 1 3.44 -3.91 -17.64
N LYS A 2 2.71 -4.52 -16.71
CA LYS A 2 1.26 -4.71 -16.80
C LYS A 2 0.57 -3.54 -16.10
N TRP A 3 0.26 -2.50 -16.86
CA TRP A 3 -0.50 -1.33 -16.41
C TRP A 3 -2.00 -1.61 -16.16
N LEU A 4 -2.46 -2.85 -16.34
CA LEU A 4 -3.87 -3.26 -16.18
C LEU A 4 -4.41 -3.16 -14.74
N TYR A 5 -3.58 -2.85 -13.73
CA TYR A 5 -4.04 -2.69 -12.34
C TYR A 5 -4.54 -1.26 -12.06
N LEU A 6 -3.99 -0.25 -12.73
CA LEU A 6 -4.41 1.15 -12.60
C LEU A 6 -5.74 1.42 -13.30
N ASP A 7 -6.00 0.77 -14.45
CA ASP A 7 -7.29 0.87 -15.14
C ASP A 7 -8.46 0.39 -14.26
N SER A 8 -8.20 -0.58 -13.38
CA SER A 8 -9.20 -1.08 -12.43
C SER A 8 -9.45 -0.11 -11.26
N ILE A 9 -8.53 0.83 -11.01
CA ILE A 9 -8.62 1.89 -9.97
C ILE A 9 -9.20 3.18 -10.57
N GLU A 10 -8.93 3.47 -11.85
CA GLU A 10 -9.42 4.68 -12.54
C GLU A 10 -10.88 4.59 -13.02
N ALA A 11 -11.44 3.38 -13.14
CA ALA A 11 -12.81 3.16 -13.62
C ALA A 11 -13.93 3.70 -12.71
N GLY A 12 -13.61 4.34 -11.58
CA GLY A 12 -14.60 4.89 -10.67
C GLY A 12 -14.30 6.33 -10.29
N ARG A 13 -14.84 7.30 -11.05
CA ARG A 13 -15.41 8.58 -10.55
C ARG A 13 -15.91 9.46 -11.70
N GLY A 14 -17.17 9.24 -12.10
CA GLY A 14 -18.04 10.32 -12.57
C GLY A 14 -18.95 10.72 -11.41
N VAL A 15 -19.02 12.01 -11.09
CA VAL A 15 -19.96 12.52 -10.09
C VAL A 15 -21.34 12.55 -10.75
N SER A 16 -22.33 11.94 -10.09
CA SER A 16 -23.69 11.63 -10.55
C SER A 16 -23.81 10.31 -11.30
N GLU A 17 -24.85 9.57 -10.91
CA GLU A 17 -25.44 8.39 -11.54
C GLU A 17 -25.20 7.01 -10.88
N VAL A 18 -26.34 6.44 -10.49
CA VAL A 18 -26.63 5.03 -10.27
C VAL A 18 -26.32 4.45 -8.88
N ALA A 19 -27.22 4.74 -7.96
CA ALA A 19 -27.70 3.75 -7.00
C ALA A 19 -28.32 2.56 -7.75
N ASN A 20 -27.52 1.57 -8.12
CA ASN A 20 -27.98 0.20 -8.33
C ASN A 20 -26.80 -0.73 -8.60
N ASN A 21 -26.66 -1.71 -7.72
CA ASN A 21 -26.04 -3.01 -7.95
C ASN A 21 -24.70 -3.00 -8.71
N ARG A 22 -23.61 -2.80 -7.98
CA ARG A 22 -22.30 -3.28 -8.42
C ARG A 22 -21.70 -4.04 -7.25
N GLU A 23 -21.64 -5.36 -7.37
CA GLU A 23 -20.80 -6.20 -6.50
C GLU A 23 -19.43 -5.52 -6.43
N THR A 24 -19.12 -4.94 -5.27
CA THR A 24 -17.78 -4.52 -4.92
C THR A 24 -16.92 -5.78 -5.02
N LYS A 25 -16.17 -5.91 -6.11
CA LYS A 25 -15.12 -6.92 -6.20
C LYS A 25 -14.09 -6.54 -5.14
N THR A 26 -14.26 -7.06 -3.93
CA THR A 26 -13.28 -6.88 -2.86
C THR A 26 -11.98 -7.46 -3.38
N ALA A 27 -10.99 -6.60 -3.59
CA ALA A 27 -9.65 -7.05 -3.96
C ALA A 27 -9.19 -8.05 -2.89
N ASP A 28 -8.57 -9.15 -3.31
CA ASP A 28 -8.03 -10.11 -2.35
C ASP A 28 -6.99 -9.38 -1.47
N ARG A 29 -7.04 -9.64 -0.16
CA ARG A 29 -6.14 -9.00 0.82
C ARG A 29 -4.68 -9.26 0.43
N ALA A 30 -4.38 -10.44 -0.11
CA ALA A 30 -3.05 -10.79 -0.60
C ALA A 30 -2.60 -9.87 -1.75
N ASP A 31 -3.47 -9.63 -2.73
CA ASP A 31 -3.18 -8.74 -3.86
C ASP A 31 -2.97 -7.30 -3.40
N VAL A 32 -3.78 -6.81 -2.44
CA VAL A 32 -3.61 -5.47 -1.85
C VAL A 32 -2.27 -5.37 -1.13
N VAL A 33 -1.90 -6.37 -0.32
CA VAL A 33 -0.62 -6.39 0.40
C VAL A 33 0.56 -6.39 -0.57
N HIS A 34 0.48 -7.18 -1.65
CA HIS A 34 1.52 -7.21 -2.68
C HIS A 34 1.67 -5.85 -3.36
N ALA A 35 0.57 -5.24 -3.80
CA ALA A 35 0.58 -3.93 -4.44
C ALA A 35 1.15 -2.83 -3.53
N LEU A 36 0.80 -2.83 -2.24
CA LEU A 36 1.38 -1.91 -1.26
C LEU A 36 2.88 -2.10 -1.11
N ALA A 37 3.33 -3.36 -0.99
CA ALA A 37 4.73 -3.70 -0.80
C ALA A 37 5.59 -3.26 -1.99
N GLU A 38 5.19 -3.63 -3.22
CA GLU A 38 5.89 -3.26 -4.45
C GLU A 38 5.94 -1.74 -4.60
N THR A 39 4.79 -1.06 -4.60
CA THR A 39 4.72 0.39 -4.84
C THR A 39 5.49 1.20 -3.79
N HIS A 40 5.40 0.82 -2.52
CA HIS A 40 6.11 1.51 -1.44
C HIS A 40 7.62 1.36 -1.59
N VAL A 41 8.10 0.14 -1.84
CA VAL A 41 9.53 -0.15 -2.01
C VAL A 41 10.07 0.58 -3.22
N GLU A 42 9.43 0.44 -4.38
CA GLU A 42 9.88 1.05 -5.62
C GLU A 42 9.91 2.58 -5.51
N LEU A 43 8.86 3.21 -4.95
CA LEU A 43 8.83 4.66 -4.77
C LEU A 43 9.95 5.17 -3.85
N VAL A 44 10.25 4.42 -2.78
CA VAL A 44 11.35 4.79 -1.87
C VAL A 44 12.71 4.61 -2.54
N LEU A 45 12.88 3.56 -3.37
CA LEU A 45 14.14 3.26 -4.06
C LEU A 45 14.44 4.25 -5.20
N ILE A 46 13.46 4.60 -6.04
CA ILE A 46 13.68 5.58 -7.13
C ILE A 46 13.93 6.99 -6.60
N HIS A 47 13.52 7.27 -5.35
CA HIS A 47 13.81 8.48 -4.59
C HIS A 47 13.62 9.79 -5.39
N PRO A 48 12.40 10.09 -5.89
CA PRO A 48 12.20 11.12 -6.90
C PRO A 48 12.28 12.57 -6.37
N PHE A 49 12.26 12.76 -5.04
CA PHE A 49 12.32 14.07 -4.39
C PHE A 49 13.55 14.22 -3.50
N ARG A 50 13.96 15.48 -3.25
CA ARG A 50 15.07 15.80 -2.35
C ARG A 50 14.83 15.36 -0.89
N ASP A 51 13.59 15.48 -0.41
CA ASP A 51 13.16 14.99 0.90
C ASP A 51 11.67 14.60 0.82
N GLY A 52 11.22 13.78 1.77
CA GLY A 52 9.81 13.43 1.94
C GLY A 52 9.36 12.16 1.23
N ASN A 53 10.26 11.43 0.56
CA ASN A 53 9.92 10.19 -0.16
C ASN A 53 9.21 9.17 0.73
N GLY A 54 9.69 8.95 1.96
CA GLY A 54 9.02 8.06 2.92
C GLY A 54 7.68 8.59 3.46
N ARG A 55 7.46 9.91 3.47
CA ARG A 55 6.13 10.49 3.80
C ARG A 55 5.15 10.26 2.65
N LEU A 56 5.60 10.51 1.41
CA LEU A 56 4.80 10.27 0.21
C LEU A 56 4.45 8.79 0.04
N ALA A 57 5.40 7.89 0.26
CA ALA A 57 5.17 6.44 0.15
C ALA A 57 4.10 5.95 1.14
N ARG A 58 4.14 6.42 2.38
CA ARG A 58 3.10 6.12 3.38
C ARG A 58 1.75 6.73 3.02
N MET A 59 1.72 7.99 2.56
CA MET A 59 0.48 8.64 2.14
C MET A 59 -0.16 7.89 0.96
N LEU A 60 0.62 7.51 -0.04
CA LEU A 60 0.15 6.72 -1.19
C LEU A 60 -0.37 5.36 -0.74
N SER A 61 0.36 4.66 0.14
CA SER A 61 -0.07 3.36 0.70
C SER A 61 -1.43 3.49 1.40
N SER A 62 -1.63 4.56 2.20
CA SER A 62 -2.90 4.84 2.85
C SER A 62 -4.04 5.10 1.85
N LEU A 63 -3.78 5.81 0.75
CA LEU A 63 -4.79 6.02 -0.29
C LEU A 63 -5.18 4.71 -0.99
N MET A 64 -4.19 3.86 -1.30
CA MET A 64 -4.42 2.56 -1.94
C MET A 64 -5.31 1.65 -1.09
N VAL A 65 -5.11 1.59 0.23
CA VAL A 65 -5.96 0.77 1.10
C VAL A 65 -7.37 1.33 1.25
N LEU A 66 -7.53 2.65 1.31
CA LEU A 66 -8.84 3.28 1.35
C LEU A 66 -9.63 2.99 0.07
N GLN A 67 -8.97 3.01 -1.10
CA GLN A 67 -9.57 2.62 -2.37
C GLN A 67 -9.95 1.12 -2.41
N ALA A 68 -9.21 0.29 -1.67
CA ALA A 68 -9.50 -1.14 -1.51
C ALA A 68 -10.57 -1.44 -0.44
N GLY A 69 -11.16 -0.43 0.21
CA GLY A 69 -12.17 -0.59 1.26
C GLY A 69 -11.62 -1.00 2.63
N LEU A 70 -10.31 -0.82 2.86
CA LEU A 70 -9.64 -1.10 4.14
C LEU A 70 -9.45 0.20 4.95
N PRO A 71 -9.26 0.11 6.29
CA PRO A 71 -9.06 1.29 7.14
C PRO A 71 -7.75 2.01 6.83
N LEU A 72 -7.64 3.24 7.32
CA LEU A 72 -6.39 4.02 7.26
C LEU A 72 -5.26 3.28 7.98
N LEU A 73 -4.07 3.23 7.36
CA LEU A 73 -2.92 2.51 7.90
C LEU A 73 -2.30 3.18 9.12
N ASP A 74 -2.06 2.39 10.17
CA ASP A 74 -1.21 2.72 11.30
C ASP A 74 0.21 2.16 11.10
N PHE A 75 1.15 3.04 10.78
CA PHE A 75 2.56 2.70 10.55
C PHE A 75 3.40 2.59 11.84
N GLY A 76 2.79 2.58 13.02
CA GLY A 76 3.49 2.54 14.31
C GLY A 76 4.55 1.42 14.38
N ILE A 77 4.24 0.24 13.87
CA ILE A 77 5.17 -0.92 13.85
C ILE A 77 6.35 -0.78 12.90
N MET A 78 6.29 0.15 11.95
CA MET A 78 7.40 0.46 11.03
C MET A 78 8.27 1.60 11.58
N ALA A 79 7.82 2.27 12.64
CA ALA A 79 8.57 3.31 13.33
C ALA A 79 9.36 2.73 14.53
N GLY A 80 10.20 3.55 15.15
CA GLY A 80 10.96 3.17 16.34
C GLY A 80 11.80 1.91 16.14
N THR A 81 11.53 0.88 16.94
CA THR A 81 12.22 -0.43 16.90
C THR A 81 12.00 -1.18 15.58
N GLY A 82 10.87 -0.96 14.90
CA GLY A 82 10.56 -1.58 13.60
C GLY A 82 11.19 -0.88 12.40
N LYS A 83 11.89 0.25 12.62
CA LYS A 83 12.60 0.98 11.56
C LYS A 83 13.65 0.11 10.88
N THR A 84 14.40 -0.69 11.64
CA THR A 84 15.45 -1.57 11.10
C THR A 84 14.86 -2.61 10.16
N ALA A 85 13.75 -3.24 10.54
CA ALA A 85 13.05 -4.21 9.70
C ALA A 85 12.51 -3.57 8.42
N SER A 86 11.98 -2.34 8.52
CA SER A 86 11.50 -1.58 7.36
C SER A 86 12.62 -1.24 6.38
N ILE A 87 13.78 -0.81 6.89
CA ILE A 87 14.97 -0.55 6.06
C ILE A 87 15.45 -1.83 5.37
N ALA A 88 15.55 -2.94 6.11
CA ALA A 88 15.94 -4.23 5.55
C ALA A 88 14.97 -4.70 4.45
N ALA A 89 13.67 -4.46 4.64
CA ALA A 89 12.65 -4.79 3.64
C ALA A 89 12.78 -3.92 2.37
N ILE A 90 13.10 -2.64 2.50
CA ILE A 90 13.39 -1.76 1.35
C ILE A 90 14.65 -2.25 0.62
N GLN A 91 15.70 -2.63 1.35
CA GLN A 91 16.96 -3.11 0.77
C GLN A 91 16.77 -4.42 0.00
N ALA A 92 15.95 -5.36 0.51
CA ALA A 92 15.59 -6.58 -0.22
C ALA A 92 14.87 -6.28 -1.55
N GLY A 93 14.18 -5.14 -1.62
CA GLY A 93 13.55 -4.63 -2.83
C GLY A 93 14.48 -4.35 -4.00
N LEU A 94 15.78 -4.15 -3.77
CA LEU A 94 16.76 -3.95 -4.86
C LEU A 94 16.78 -5.15 -5.83
N ASP A 95 16.51 -6.35 -5.32
CA ASP A 95 16.41 -7.59 -6.09
C ASP A 95 14.95 -7.96 -6.42
N LYS A 96 14.01 -7.01 -6.29
CA LYS A 96 12.55 -7.22 -6.42
C LYS A 96 11.99 -8.26 -5.45
N HIS A 97 12.68 -8.46 -4.33
CA HIS A 97 12.26 -9.39 -3.29
C HIS A 97 11.32 -8.67 -2.30
N TYR A 98 10.04 -8.57 -2.63
CA TYR A 98 9.06 -7.78 -1.86
C TYR A 98 8.48 -8.51 -0.63
N ALA A 99 8.69 -9.83 -0.50
CA ALA A 99 8.12 -10.64 0.59
C ALA A 99 8.36 -10.10 2.02
N PRO A 100 9.53 -9.49 2.36
CA PRO A 100 9.72 -8.85 3.66
C PRO A 100 8.81 -7.64 3.88
N MET A 101 8.56 -6.85 2.84
CA MET A 101 7.67 -5.70 2.92
C MET A 101 6.20 -6.13 2.95
N GLU A 102 5.82 -7.17 2.22
CA GLU A 102 4.49 -7.79 2.30
C GLU A 102 4.16 -8.21 3.74
N ARG A 103 5.11 -8.86 4.43
CA ARG A 103 4.95 -9.24 5.84
C ARG A 103 4.75 -8.03 6.76
N LEU A 104 5.41 -6.91 6.47
CA LEU A 104 5.23 -5.67 7.24
C LEU A 104 3.84 -5.07 6.99
N PHE A 105 3.42 -4.93 5.73
CA PHE A 105 2.10 -4.40 5.39
C PHE A 105 0.96 -5.28 5.92
N GLY A 106 1.11 -6.61 5.92
CA GLY A 106 0.15 -7.51 6.56
C GLY A 106 -0.09 -7.16 8.03
N LYS A 107 1.00 -6.95 8.79
CA LYS A 107 0.94 -6.53 10.20
C LYS A 107 0.39 -5.12 10.39
N VAL A 108 0.76 -4.17 9.52
CA VAL A 108 0.22 -2.79 9.54
C VAL A 108 -1.29 -2.83 9.36
N ILE A 109 -1.80 -3.59 8.39
CA ILE A 109 -3.25 -3.74 8.15
C ILE A 109 -3.94 -4.40 9.35
N GLU A 110 -3.36 -5.46 9.90
CA GLU A 110 -3.88 -6.12 11.11
C GLU A 110 -4.01 -5.16 12.30
N GLN A 111 -2.96 -4.38 12.58
CA GLN A 111 -2.99 -3.37 13.62
C GLN A 111 -4.04 -2.29 13.35
N SER A 112 -4.19 -1.88 12.09
CA SER A 112 -5.16 -0.85 11.69
C SER A 112 -6.61 -1.30 11.83
N LEU A 113 -6.88 -2.61 11.79
CA LEU A 113 -8.20 -3.19 12.00
C LEU A 113 -8.57 -3.37 13.48
N SER A 114 -7.59 -3.32 14.38
CA SER A 114 -7.79 -3.43 15.83
C SER A 114 -7.11 -2.27 16.54
N PRO A 115 -7.65 -1.04 16.45
CA PRO A 115 -7.07 0.11 17.14
C PRO A 115 -7.17 -0.12 18.65
N SER A 116 -6.01 -0.14 19.32
CA SER A 116 -5.88 -0.21 20.79
C SER A 116 -6.24 1.10 21.47
#